data_AF-A0A835PN22-F1
#
_entry.id   AF-A0A835PN22-F1
#
_cell.length_a   1.000
_cell.length_b   1.000
_cell.length_c   1.000
_cell.angle_alpha   90.00
_cell.angle_beta   90.00
_cell.angle_gamma   90.00
#
_symmetry.space_group_name_H-M   'P 1'
#
loop_
_entity.id
_entity.type
_entity.pdbx_description
1 polymer ?
#
loop_
_entity_poly.entity_id
_entity_poly.type
_entity_poly.pdbx_seq_one_letter_code
_entity_poly.pdbx_strand_id
1 'polypeptide(L)'
;MEKSPALSGPPRRHISAVRRDTGRGGSKIVSSCSLAFCFLVLVAVAIVVVFFVLFRPRSPTIQVSAVQIPGFSVGNGTVSFTYVQYAAVRNPNRAAFSHYDSSLQLIHAGNQVGFMYIPAGEIDGGRTKYMGAKFAVDSFPLAAAAAAAAGVADVEVESRMREGKG
;
A
#
# COMPACT_ATOMS: atom_id res chain seq x y z
N MET A 1 9.34 41.51 109.13
CA MET A 1 10.70 41.00 108.92
C MET A 1 10.76 40.50 107.49
N GLU A 2 11.44 41.25 106.63
CA GLU A 2 12.72 40.80 106.02
C GLU A 2 12.52 39.61 105.07
N LYS A 3 13.05 39.52 103.85
CA LYS A 3 13.92 40.35 103.01
C LYS A 3 14.01 39.57 101.68
N SER A 4 14.07 40.28 100.56
CA SER A 4 14.42 39.76 99.21
C SER A 4 15.87 39.19 99.18
N PRO A 5 16.44 38.58 98.10
CA PRO A 5 15.96 38.47 96.70
C PRO A 5 16.34 37.18 95.90
N ALA A 6 15.87 37.15 94.65
CA ALA A 6 16.50 36.67 93.41
C ALA A 6 16.98 35.20 93.25
N LEU A 7 16.41 34.51 92.25
CA LEU A 7 17.18 34.23 91.02
C LEU A 7 16.27 33.91 89.83
N SER A 8 16.64 34.48 88.69
CA SER A 8 16.01 34.38 87.38
C SER A 8 16.25 33.02 86.70
N GLY A 9 15.19 32.45 86.13
CA GLY A 9 15.26 31.53 85.01
C GLY A 9 14.12 31.84 84.05
N PRO A 10 14.34 31.96 82.73
CA PRO A 10 13.24 32.18 81.79
C PRO A 10 12.30 30.96 81.76
N PRO A 11 10.98 31.15 81.58
CA PRO A 11 10.05 30.03 81.54
C PRO A 11 10.36 29.15 80.33
N ARG A 12 10.50 27.84 80.55
CA ARG A 12 10.55 26.81 79.49
C ARG A 12 9.32 27.01 78.60
N ARG A 13 9.54 27.53 77.39
CA ARG A 13 8.52 27.50 76.33
C ARG A 13 8.31 26.05 75.94
N HIS A 14 7.25 25.45 76.47
CA HIS A 14 6.65 24.28 75.83
C HIS A 14 6.20 24.73 74.44
N ILE A 15 7.02 24.41 73.43
CA ILE A 15 6.61 24.52 72.03
C ILE A 15 5.53 23.45 71.85
N SER A 16 4.28 23.85 72.05
CA SER A 16 3.14 23.10 71.54
C SER A 16 3.32 23.02 70.03
N ALA A 17 3.74 21.86 69.54
CA ALA A 17 3.77 21.56 68.13
C ALA A 17 2.34 21.71 67.61
N VAL A 18 2.06 22.82 66.92
CA VAL A 18 0.84 22.97 66.13
C VAL A 18 0.95 21.93 65.01
N ARG A 19 0.39 20.75 65.25
CA ARG A 19 0.12 19.76 64.22
C ARG A 19 -0.89 20.40 63.27
N ARG A 20 -0.39 21.07 62.23
CA ARG A 20 -1.20 21.46 61.08
C ARG A 20 -1.54 20.17 60.33
N ASP A 21 -2.59 19.50 60.80
CA ASP A 21 -3.42 18.67 59.94
C ASP A 21 -4.20 19.64 59.04
N THR A 22 -3.52 20.16 58.01
CA THR A 22 -4.19 20.65 56.81
C THR A 22 -4.15 19.51 55.82
N GLY A 23 -5.07 18.58 56.02
CA GLY A 23 -5.52 17.76 54.92
C GLY A 23 -6.04 18.65 53.80
N ARG A 24 -5.89 18.12 52.59
CA ARG A 24 -6.82 18.30 51.47
C ARG A 24 -6.76 19.64 50.73
N GLY A 25 -6.06 19.62 49.61
CA GLY A 25 -6.44 20.40 48.43
C GLY A 25 -5.28 21.14 47.80
N GLY A 26 -4.86 20.71 46.60
CA GLY A 26 -3.94 21.54 45.83
C GLY A 26 -3.44 20.99 44.50
N SER A 27 -3.45 19.68 44.24
CA SER A 27 -3.01 19.14 42.94
C SER A 27 -4.11 19.26 41.88
N LYS A 28 -4.68 20.45 41.65
CA LYS A 28 -5.68 20.66 40.60
C LYS A 28 -5.10 21.15 39.27
N ILE A 29 -3.82 21.53 39.24
CA ILE A 29 -3.19 22.03 38.00
C ILE A 29 -2.55 20.89 37.18
N VAL A 30 -2.27 19.74 37.80
CA VAL A 30 -1.84 18.52 37.07
C VAL A 30 -3.05 17.72 36.58
N SER A 31 -4.21 17.88 37.20
CA SER A 31 -5.40 17.07 36.90
C SER A 31 -6.07 17.44 35.57
N SER A 32 -6.00 18.69 35.11
CA SER A 32 -6.63 19.11 33.85
C SER A 32 -5.70 18.95 32.65
N CYS A 33 -4.39 19.19 32.80
CA CYS A 33 -3.44 19.04 31.71
C CYS A 33 -3.22 17.58 31.32
N SER A 34 -3.23 16.66 32.29
CA SER A 34 -3.20 15.23 31.99
C SER A 34 -4.46 14.77 31.25
N LEU A 35 -5.65 15.24 31.65
CA LEU A 35 -6.89 14.92 30.95
C LEU A 35 -6.92 15.51 29.53
N ALA A 36 -6.46 16.75 29.36
CA ALA A 36 -6.37 17.40 28.06
C ALA A 36 -5.37 16.68 27.13
N PHE A 37 -4.22 16.27 27.66
CA PHE A 37 -3.23 15.49 26.91
C PHE A 37 -3.77 14.11 26.54
N CYS A 38 -4.40 13.39 27.47
CA CYS A 38 -5.04 12.10 27.18
C CYS A 38 -6.11 12.23 26.09
N PHE A 39 -6.94 13.28 26.14
CA PHE A 39 -7.93 13.55 25.12
C PHE A 39 -7.28 13.83 23.75
N LEU A 40 -6.23 14.66 23.71
CA LEU A 40 -5.50 14.97 22.49
C LEU A 40 -4.84 13.70 21.91
N VAL A 41 -4.23 12.86 22.76
CA VAL A 41 -3.67 11.57 22.36
C VAL A 41 -4.75 10.65 21.80
N LEU A 42 -5.92 10.55 22.44
CA LEU A 42 -7.03 9.75 21.95
C LEU A 42 -7.53 10.24 20.58
N VAL A 43 -7.67 11.56 20.39
CA VAL A 43 -8.03 12.16 19.10
C VAL A 43 -6.95 11.87 18.05
N ALA A 44 -5.67 12.00 18.38
CA ALA A 44 -4.57 11.70 17.48
C ALA A 44 -4.57 10.22 17.07
N VAL A 45 -4.72 9.30 18.03
CA VAL A 45 -4.84 7.86 17.75
C VAL A 45 -6.07 7.57 16.91
N ALA A 46 -7.22 8.19 17.19
CA ALA A 46 -8.44 8.03 16.39
C ALA A 46 -8.23 8.50 14.95
N ILE A 47 -7.56 9.63 14.74
CA ILE A 47 -7.20 10.13 13.40
C ILE A 47 -6.28 9.13 12.69
N VAL A 48 -5.24 8.62 13.36
CA VAL A 48 -4.33 7.62 12.79
C VAL A 48 -5.06 6.34 12.43
N VAL A 49 -5.95 5.84 13.29
CA VAL A 49 -6.76 4.64 13.03
C VAL A 49 -7.71 4.87 11.86
N VAL A 50 -8.41 6.00 11.80
CA VAL A 50 -9.27 6.37 10.67
C VAL A 50 -8.46 6.44 9.39
N PHE A 51 -7.29 7.07 9.41
CA PHE A 51 -6.39 7.13 8.28
C PHE A 51 -5.99 5.71 7.85
N PHE A 52 -5.54 4.87 8.77
CA PHE A 52 -5.11 3.51 8.45
C PHE A 52 -6.25 2.60 7.95
N VAL A 53 -7.47 2.81 8.45
CA VAL A 53 -8.66 2.06 8.00
C VAL A 53 -9.13 2.55 6.62
N LEU A 54 -9.06 3.86 6.36
CA LEU A 54 -9.42 4.45 5.05
C LEU A 54 -8.38 4.16 3.97
N PHE A 55 -7.10 4.17 4.32
CA PHE A 55 -5.97 3.90 3.43
C PHE A 55 -5.53 2.44 3.45
N ARG A 56 -6.30 1.53 4.07
CA ARG A 56 -5.98 0.11 4.12
C ARG A 56 -5.80 -0.42 2.68
N PRO A 57 -4.57 -0.74 2.23
CA PRO A 57 -4.32 -1.12 0.85
C PRO A 57 -5.09 -2.40 0.54
N ARG A 58 -5.98 -2.36 -0.45
CA ARG A 58 -6.65 -3.55 -0.99
C ARG A 58 -5.95 -3.94 -2.28
N SER A 59 -5.67 -5.23 -2.46
CA SER A 59 -5.04 -5.71 -3.68
C SER A 59 -5.95 -5.41 -4.90
N PRO A 60 -5.44 -4.81 -5.98
CA PRO A 60 -6.22 -4.63 -7.21
C PRO A 60 -6.60 -5.99 -7.79
N THR A 61 -7.82 -6.10 -8.32
CA THR A 61 -8.31 -7.33 -8.96
C THR A 61 -8.22 -7.18 -10.47
N ILE A 62 -7.45 -8.04 -11.13
CA ILE A 62 -7.28 -8.07 -12.59
C ILE A 62 -8.23 -9.13 -13.15
N GLN A 63 -9.17 -8.74 -14.01
CA GLN A 63 -10.03 -9.66 -14.75
C GLN A 63 -9.67 -9.62 -16.23
N VAL A 64 -9.09 -10.71 -16.74
CA VAL A 64 -8.82 -10.85 -18.18
C VAL A 64 -10.17 -10.96 -18.89
N SER A 65 -10.47 -10.00 -19.77
CA SER A 65 -11.81 -9.84 -20.34
C SER A 65 -11.98 -10.58 -21.66
N ALA A 66 -10.95 -10.65 -22.50
CA ALA A 66 -10.96 -11.44 -23.73
C ALA A 66 -9.55 -11.61 -24.31
N VAL A 67 -9.32 -12.73 -25.00
CA VAL A 67 -8.19 -12.92 -25.91
C VAL A 67 -8.76 -13.13 -27.30
N GLN A 68 -8.28 -12.38 -28.28
CA GLN A 68 -8.75 -12.40 -29.66
C GLN A 68 -7.58 -12.53 -30.63
N ILE A 69 -7.79 -13.30 -31.71
CA ILE A 69 -6.85 -13.41 -32.83
C ILE A 69 -7.60 -12.97 -34.09
N PRO A 70 -7.69 -11.65 -34.35
CA PRO A 70 -8.60 -11.11 -35.37
C PRO A 70 -8.15 -11.35 -36.82
N GLY A 71 -6.94 -11.85 -37.06
CA GLY A 71 -6.48 -12.16 -38.41
C GLY A 71 -5.25 -13.06 -38.41
N PHE A 72 -5.24 -14.04 -39.32
CA PHE A 72 -4.11 -14.90 -39.62
C PHE A 72 -3.94 -15.04 -41.15
N SER A 73 -2.70 -15.18 -41.60
CA SER A 73 -2.34 -15.41 -42.99
C SER A 73 -1.45 -16.65 -43.05
N VAL A 74 -1.72 -17.49 -44.05
CA VAL A 74 -0.95 -18.72 -44.30
C VAL A 74 -0.54 -18.71 -45.77
N GLY A 75 0.75 -18.82 -46.02
CA GLY A 75 1.31 -18.83 -47.37
C GLY A 75 2.74 -19.35 -47.36
N ASN A 76 3.16 -20.04 -48.43
CA ASN A 76 4.53 -20.58 -48.57
C ASN A 76 5.02 -21.40 -47.36
N GLY A 77 4.13 -22.16 -46.71
CA GLY A 77 4.48 -22.98 -45.54
C GLY A 77 4.78 -22.20 -44.26
N THR A 78 4.47 -20.90 -44.21
CA THR A 78 4.58 -20.06 -43.01
C THR A 78 3.22 -19.52 -42.59
N VAL A 79 3.10 -19.16 -41.31
CA VAL A 79 1.93 -18.51 -40.72
C VAL A 79 2.35 -17.20 -40.07
N SER A 80 1.56 -16.16 -40.29
CA SER A 80 1.64 -14.89 -39.55
C SER A 80 0.26 -14.54 -39.01
N PHE A 81 0.19 -13.89 -37.86
CA PHE A 81 -1.09 -13.53 -37.24
C PHE A 81 -0.98 -12.25 -36.42
N THR A 82 -2.11 -11.65 -36.10
CA THR A 82 -2.17 -10.53 -35.15
C THR A 82 -2.69 -11.04 -33.82
N TYR A 83 -1.92 -10.83 -32.75
CA TYR A 83 -2.34 -11.15 -31.39
C TYR A 83 -3.01 -9.95 -30.76
N VAL A 84 -4.20 -10.15 -30.17
CA VAL A 84 -4.90 -9.11 -29.39
C VAL A 84 -5.35 -9.68 -28.05
N GLN A 85 -5.03 -9.03 -26.95
CA GLN A 85 -5.51 -9.38 -25.62
C GLN A 85 -6.11 -8.16 -24.94
N TYR A 86 -7.31 -8.32 -24.38
CA TYR A 86 -8.01 -7.31 -23.60
C TYR A 86 -8.11 -7.73 -22.14
N ALA A 87 -7.68 -6.85 -21.24
CA ALA A 87 -7.79 -7.01 -19.79
C ALA A 87 -8.53 -5.83 -19.17
N ALA A 88 -9.38 -6.11 -18.18
CA ALA A 88 -9.99 -5.10 -17.33
C ALA A 88 -9.27 -5.12 -15.98
N VAL A 89 -8.63 -4.01 -15.63
CA VAL A 89 -7.95 -3.87 -14.34
C VAL A 89 -8.81 -2.98 -13.45
N ARG A 90 -9.31 -3.55 -12.34
CA ARG A 90 -10.10 -2.83 -11.34
C ARG A 90 -9.19 -2.37 -10.20
N ASN A 91 -9.15 -1.07 -9.95
CA ASN A 91 -8.55 -0.51 -8.74
C ASN A 91 -9.64 -0.25 -7.68
N PRO A 92 -9.79 -1.11 -6.65
CA PRO A 92 -10.75 -0.89 -5.58
C PRO A 92 -10.25 0.13 -4.54
N ASN A 93 -8.99 0.57 -4.60
CA ASN A 93 -8.42 1.56 -3.68
C ASN A 93 -8.90 2.96 -4.05
N ARG A 94 -8.90 3.90 -3.09
CA ARG A 94 -9.14 5.32 -3.37
C ARG A 94 -7.90 6.05 -3.88
N ALA A 95 -6.72 5.53 -3.56
CA ALA A 95 -5.47 5.98 -4.15
C ALA A 95 -5.33 5.43 -5.57
N ALA A 96 -4.68 6.21 -6.42
CA ALA A 96 -4.37 5.77 -7.77
C ALA A 96 -3.31 4.65 -7.75
N PHE A 97 -3.42 3.74 -8.72
CA PHE A 97 -2.52 2.61 -8.91
C PHE A 97 -1.75 2.82 -10.20
N SER A 98 -0.44 3.02 -10.09
CA SER A 98 0.46 3.08 -11.24
C SER A 98 0.91 1.67 -11.58
N HIS A 99 0.71 1.24 -12.83
CA HIS A 99 1.36 0.05 -13.35
C HIS A 99 2.63 0.44 -14.10
N TYR A 100 3.68 -0.37 -13.96
CA TYR A 100 4.97 -0.14 -14.59
C TYR A 100 4.98 -0.51 -16.08
N ASP A 101 5.96 0.04 -16.78
CA ASP A 101 6.32 -0.36 -18.13
C ASP A 101 6.49 -1.87 -18.18
N SER A 102 5.69 -2.52 -19.02
CA SER A 102 5.73 -3.96 -19.22
C SER A 102 6.01 -4.25 -20.69
N SER A 103 6.77 -5.29 -20.98
CA SER A 103 6.96 -5.74 -22.36
C SER A 103 6.47 -7.17 -22.52
N LEU A 104 5.74 -7.41 -23.60
CA LEU A 104 5.32 -8.74 -24.04
C LEU A 104 6.18 -9.16 -25.21
N GLN A 105 6.69 -10.38 -25.17
CA GLN A 105 7.39 -10.99 -26.30
C GLN A 105 6.83 -12.38 -26.56
N LEU A 106 6.67 -12.70 -27.84
CA LEU A 106 6.27 -14.01 -28.30
C LEU A 106 7.50 -14.73 -28.82
N ILE A 107 7.83 -15.87 -28.23
CA ILE A 107 9.00 -16.67 -28.58
C ILE A 107 8.54 -18.01 -29.13
N HIS A 108 9.10 -18.38 -30.28
CA HIS A 108 8.88 -19.67 -30.92
C HIS A 108 10.23 -20.31 -31.24
N ALA A 109 10.48 -21.52 -30.70
CA ALA A 109 11.74 -22.25 -30.87
C ALA A 109 13.00 -21.40 -30.59
N GLY A 110 12.94 -20.55 -29.56
CA GLY A 110 14.03 -19.64 -29.16
C GLY A 110 14.15 -18.35 -29.99
N ASN A 111 13.31 -18.16 -31.01
CA ASN A 111 13.30 -16.94 -31.82
C ASN A 111 12.13 -16.05 -31.41
N GLN A 112 12.39 -14.76 -31.18
CA GLN A 112 11.34 -13.77 -30.99
C GLN A 112 10.61 -13.57 -32.32
N VAL A 113 9.31 -13.84 -32.30
CA VAL A 113 8.41 -13.69 -33.47
C VAL A 113 7.38 -12.58 -33.25
N GLY A 114 7.40 -11.91 -32.10
CA GLY A 114 6.55 -10.76 -31.84
C GLY A 114 6.99 -10.02 -30.58
N PHE A 115 6.78 -8.70 -30.58
CA PHE A 115 7.14 -7.84 -29.45
C PHE A 115 6.12 -6.72 -29.30
N MET A 116 5.81 -6.38 -28.06
CA MET A 116 5.02 -5.21 -27.72
C MET A 116 5.47 -4.57 -26.41
N TYR A 117 5.48 -3.24 -26.41
CA TYR A 117 5.65 -2.46 -25.20
C TYR A 117 4.29 -1.94 -24.69
N ILE A 118 4.03 -2.15 -23.41
CA ILE A 118 2.88 -1.65 -22.67
C ILE A 118 3.38 -0.50 -21.78
N PRO A 119 3.13 0.75 -22.15
CA PRO A 119 3.62 1.90 -21.41
C PRO A 119 3.01 1.95 -20.01
N ALA A 120 3.77 2.44 -19.04
CA ALA A 120 3.28 2.70 -17.69
C ALA A 120 2.04 3.58 -17.73
N GLY A 121 1.12 3.27 -16.84
CA GLY A 121 -0.17 3.93 -16.80
C GLY A 121 -0.73 3.94 -15.40
N GLU A 122 -1.50 4.97 -15.12
CA GLU A 122 -2.19 5.12 -13.85
C GLU A 122 -3.65 4.68 -13.99
N ILE A 123 -4.17 4.08 -12.92
CA ILE A 123 -5.57 3.71 -12.74
C ILE A 123 -6.06 4.43 -11.50
N ASP A 124 -6.87 5.47 -11.70
CA ASP A 124 -7.45 6.25 -10.62
C ASP A 124 -8.20 5.37 -9.61
N GLY A 125 -8.26 5.85 -8.37
CA GLY A 125 -8.95 5.15 -7.31
C GLY A 125 -10.42 4.88 -7.62
N GLY A 126 -10.88 3.66 -7.38
CA GLY A 126 -12.27 3.25 -7.59
C GLY A 126 -12.66 3.15 -9.06
N ARG A 127 -11.69 3.17 -9.99
CA ARG A 127 -11.93 3.05 -11.43
C ARG A 127 -11.52 1.69 -11.96
N THR A 128 -12.12 1.35 -13.10
CA THR A 128 -11.72 0.22 -13.93
C THR A 128 -11.08 0.79 -15.18
N LYS A 129 -9.90 0.31 -15.53
CA LYS A 129 -9.23 0.66 -16.79
C LYS A 129 -9.22 -0.56 -17.70
N TYR A 130 -9.69 -0.35 -18.93
CA TYR A 130 -9.60 -1.36 -19.98
C TYR A 130 -8.25 -1.18 -20.68
N MET A 131 -7.46 -2.25 -20.71
CA MET A 131 -6.15 -2.30 -21.32
C MET A 131 -6.18 -3.31 -22.46
N GLY A 132 -5.49 -2.99 -23.55
CA GLY A 132 -5.37 -3.86 -24.72
C GLY A 132 -3.91 -3.98 -25.12
N ALA A 133 -3.45 -5.19 -25.41
CA ALA A 133 -2.21 -5.47 -26.10
C ALA A 133 -2.53 -5.96 -27.51
N LYS A 134 -2.00 -5.30 -28.54
CA LYS A 134 -2.16 -5.67 -29.96
C LYS A 134 -0.81 -5.61 -30.67
N PHE A 135 -0.28 -6.75 -31.10
CA PHE A 135 0.95 -6.78 -31.88
C PHE A 135 0.89 -7.80 -33.01
N ALA A 136 1.64 -7.51 -34.08
CA ALA A 136 1.81 -8.42 -35.21
C ALA A 136 2.85 -9.48 -34.86
N VAL A 137 2.58 -10.71 -35.29
CA VAL A 137 3.50 -11.84 -35.19
C VAL A 137 4.10 -12.10 -36.56
N ASP A 138 5.41 -12.09 -36.60
CA ASP A 138 6.20 -12.38 -37.79
C ASP A 138 5.96 -13.80 -38.29
N SER A 139 6.20 -14.01 -39.57
CA SER A 139 5.95 -15.31 -40.19
C SER A 139 6.88 -16.39 -39.65
N PHE A 140 6.32 -17.49 -39.16
CA PHE A 140 7.09 -18.67 -38.73
C PHE A 140 6.55 -19.96 -39.38
N PRO A 141 7.34 -21.06 -39.42
CA PRO A 141 6.97 -22.27 -40.15
C PRO A 141 5.65 -22.89 -39.65
N LEU A 142 4.73 -23.20 -40.58
CA LEU A 142 3.43 -23.80 -40.29
C LEU A 142 3.56 -25.21 -39.67
N ALA A 143 4.59 -25.97 -40.07
CA ALA A 143 4.89 -27.27 -39.46
C ALA A 143 5.15 -27.13 -37.95
N ALA A 144 5.79 -26.04 -37.55
CA ALA A 144 6.05 -25.75 -36.14
C ALA A 144 4.79 -25.23 -35.42
N ALA A 145 3.96 -24.44 -36.09
CA ALA A 145 2.63 -24.06 -35.58
C ALA A 145 1.70 -25.28 -35.37
N ALA A 146 1.71 -26.24 -36.31
CA ALA A 146 0.94 -27.47 -36.22
C ALA A 146 1.46 -28.38 -35.10
N ALA A 147 2.78 -28.45 -34.91
CA ALA A 147 3.37 -29.11 -33.75
C ALA A 147 2.94 -28.44 -32.45
N ALA A 148 2.84 -27.10 -32.41
CA ALA A 148 2.37 -26.38 -31.23
C ALA A 148 0.90 -26.64 -30.91
N ALA A 149 0.04 -26.63 -31.92
CA ALA A 149 -1.38 -26.99 -31.77
C ALA A 149 -1.57 -28.45 -31.31
N ALA A 150 -0.66 -29.36 -31.69
CA ALA A 150 -0.65 -30.74 -31.25
C ALA A 150 -0.01 -30.96 -29.87
N GLY A 151 0.45 -29.89 -29.19
CA GLY A 151 1.15 -29.97 -27.90
C GLY A 151 2.58 -30.55 -27.99
N VAL A 152 3.15 -30.63 -29.20
CA VAL A 152 4.48 -31.18 -29.50
C VAL A 152 5.53 -30.06 -29.59
N ALA A 153 5.10 -28.80 -29.75
CA ALA A 153 5.95 -27.63 -29.65
C ALA A 153 5.33 -26.61 -28.67
N ASP A 154 6.18 -25.85 -28.00
CA ASP A 154 5.72 -24.80 -27.06
C ASP A 154 5.78 -23.44 -27.74
N VAL A 155 4.72 -22.64 -27.55
CA VAL A 155 4.68 -21.22 -27.92
C VAL A 155 4.59 -20.44 -26.62
N GLU A 156 5.71 -19.82 -26.24
CA GLU A 156 5.83 -19.15 -24.97
C GLU A 156 5.59 -17.64 -25.13
N VAL A 157 4.68 -17.10 -24.32
CA VAL A 157 4.49 -15.66 -24.17
C VAL A 157 5.20 -15.23 -22.90
N GLU A 158 6.34 -14.57 -23.05
CA GLU A 158 7.09 -14.05 -21.91
C GLU A 158 6.66 -12.61 -21.63
N SER A 159 6.26 -12.35 -20.39
CA SER A 159 5.94 -11.01 -19.89
C SER A 159 7.03 -10.57 -18.93
N ARG A 160 7.73 -9.47 -19.26
CA ARG A 160 8.70 -8.84 -18.35
C ARG A 160 8.12 -7.56 -17.78
N MET A 161 8.03 -7.50 -16.45
CA MET A 161 7.60 -6.32 -15.71
C MET A 161 8.77 -5.82 -14.86
N ARG A 162 9.13 -4.54 -14.96
CA ARG A 162 10.23 -3.92 -14.18
C ARG A 162 9.64 -3.17 -13.00
N GLU A 163 10.12 -3.44 -11.78
CA GLU A 163 9.65 -2.78 -10.56
C GLU A 163 10.23 -1.36 -10.46
N GLY A 164 9.38 -0.34 -10.42
CA GLY A 164 9.79 1.05 -10.18
C GLY A 164 9.65 1.40 -8.70
N LYS A 165 10.74 1.79 -8.05
CA LYS A 165 10.69 2.35 -6.69
C LYS A 165 9.77 3.57 -6.66
N GLY A 166 8.71 3.49 -5.84
CA GLY A 166 7.90 4.64 -5.44
C GLY A 166 8.64 5.57 -4.50
#